data_AF-A0AAD7PNA7-F1
#
_entry.id   AF-A0AAD7PNA7-F1
#
_cell.length_a   1.000
_cell.length_b   1.000
_cell.length_c   1.000
_cell.angle_alpha   90.00
_cell.angle_beta   90.00
_cell.angle_gamma   90.00
#
_symmetry.space_group_name_H-M   'P 1'
#
loop_
_entity.id
_entity.type
_entity.pdbx_description
1 polymer ?
#
loop_
_entity_poly.entity_id
_entity_poly.type
_entity_poly.pdbx_seq_one_letter_code
_entity_poly.pdbx_strand_id
1 'polypeptide(L)'
;MDEEQYGINYWYKRKISNVNYTGLAKIMKKYKRTGGLLRLPFIQKVLEQPFLTTDLISKLVKECETTIEAVFPAEEDAEREKEAKEAITVAGEGIFRNTVAALLTMQEIRRGSSTETLLSLPPLNLRDSKLIHSVLLSSPISIL
;
A
#
# COMPACT_ATOMS: atom_id res chain seq x y z
N MET A 1 -8.03 -33.21 -37.91
CA MET A 1 -6.82 -32.36 -37.86
C MET A 1 -6.38 -32.40 -36.41
N ASP A 2 -5.28 -33.09 -36.15
CA ASP A 2 -4.93 -33.52 -34.80
C ASP A 2 -4.38 -32.36 -33.97
N GLU A 3 -4.66 -32.34 -32.65
CA GLU A 3 -4.23 -31.29 -31.73
C GLU A 3 -2.72 -31.05 -31.76
N GLU A 4 -1.94 -32.11 -32.00
CA GLU A 4 -0.49 -32.06 -32.14
C GLU A 4 -0.05 -31.18 -33.33
N GLN A 5 -0.75 -31.28 -34.46
CA GLN A 5 -0.48 -30.45 -35.64
C GLN A 5 -0.84 -28.98 -35.38
N TYR A 6 -1.86 -28.72 -34.56
CA TYR A 6 -2.24 -27.37 -34.15
C TYR A 6 -1.17 -26.73 -33.25
N GLY A 7 -0.63 -27.50 -32.31
CA GLY A 7 0.48 -27.09 -31.44
C GLY A 7 1.74 -26.75 -32.25
N ILE A 8 2.10 -27.59 -33.22
CA ILE A 8 3.26 -27.38 -34.11
C ILE A 8 3.06 -26.11 -34.96
N ASN A 9 1.89 -25.94 -35.58
CA ASN A 9 1.60 -24.77 -36.41
C ASN A 9 1.64 -23.47 -35.60
N TYR A 10 1.04 -23.49 -34.41
CA TYR A 10 1.03 -22.34 -33.50
C TYR A 10 2.44 -21.97 -33.03
N TRP A 11 3.25 -22.95 -32.65
CA TRP A 11 4.62 -22.73 -32.22
C TRP A 11 5.48 -22.14 -33.34
N TYR A 12 5.32 -22.66 -34.56
CA TYR A 12 5.98 -22.15 -35.75
C TYR A 12 5.57 -20.70 -36.07
N LYS A 13 4.26 -20.40 -36.03
CA LYS A 13 3.72 -19.06 -36.25
C LYS A 13 4.22 -18.07 -35.19
N ARG A 14 4.30 -18.49 -33.92
CA ARG A 14 4.84 -17.70 -32.82
C ARG A 14 6.34 -17.43 -33.00
N LYS A 15 7.11 -18.43 -33.41
CA LYS A 15 8.56 -18.30 -33.68
C LYS A 15 8.84 -17.29 -34.79
N ILE A 16 8.15 -17.40 -35.93
CA ILE A 16 8.30 -16.45 -37.05
C ILE A 16 7.92 -15.04 -36.64
N SER A 17 6.80 -14.88 -35.94
CA SER A 17 6.32 -13.56 -35.50
C SER A 17 7.33 -12.86 -34.58
N ASN A 18 7.96 -13.59 -33.66
CA ASN A 18 8.95 -13.04 -32.74
C ASN A 18 10.24 -12.58 -33.43
N VAL A 19 10.73 -13.37 -34.39
CA VAL A 19 11.90 -13.02 -35.22
C VAL A 19 11.61 -11.76 -36.04
N ASN A 20 10.43 -11.69 -36.66
CA ASN A 20 10.01 -10.54 -37.46
C ASN A 20 9.88 -9.26 -36.63
N TYR A 21 9.24 -9.33 -35.46
CA TYR A 21 9.12 -8.21 -34.52
C TYR A 21 10.49 -7.67 -34.09
N THR A 22 11.40 -8.57 -33.71
CA THR A 22 12.77 -8.22 -33.30
C THR A 22 13.55 -7.58 -34.46
N GLY A 23 13.40 -8.11 -35.69
CA GLY A 23 13.98 -7.54 -36.90
C GLY A 23 13.50 -6.12 -37.18
N LEU A 24 12.18 -5.90 -37.11
CA LEU A 24 11.57 -4.57 -37.27
C LEU A 24 12.06 -3.58 -36.21
N ALA A 25 12.11 -3.97 -34.93
CA ALA A 25 12.60 -3.12 -33.86
C ALA A 25 14.07 -2.71 -34.09
N LYS A 26 14.92 -3.64 -34.55
CA LYS A 26 16.33 -3.38 -34.90
C LYS A 26 16.45 -2.44 -36.10
N ILE A 27 15.67 -2.67 -37.15
CA ILE A 27 15.60 -1.81 -38.34
C ILE A 27 15.20 -0.39 -37.92
N MET A 28 14.10 -0.24 -37.19
CA MET A 28 13.66 1.05 -36.67
C MET A 28 14.74 1.73 -35.82
N LYS A 29 15.43 0.99 -34.95
CA LYS A 29 16.53 1.52 -34.11
C LYS A 29 17.73 1.98 -34.94
N LYS A 30 18.05 1.28 -36.03
CA LYS A 30 19.11 1.65 -36.98
C LYS A 30 18.79 2.99 -37.65
N TYR A 31 17.58 3.12 -38.18
CA TYR A 31 17.13 4.34 -38.86
C TYR A 31 16.95 5.55 -37.92
N LYS A 32 16.62 5.33 -36.63
CA LYS A 32 16.63 6.41 -35.62
C LYS A 32 18.02 7.03 -35.40
N ARG A 33 19.10 6.28 -35.61
CA ARG A 33 20.49 6.78 -35.47
C ARG A 33 21.00 7.54 -36.70
N THR A 34 20.38 7.34 -37.87
CA THR A 34 20.79 7.97 -39.14
C THR A 34 20.04 9.28 -39.43
N GLY A 35 19.18 9.75 -38.52
CA GLY A 35 18.63 11.11 -38.56
C GLY A 35 17.64 11.44 -39.70
N GLY A 36 16.93 10.47 -40.28
CA GLY A 36 16.10 10.73 -41.48
C GLY A 36 14.65 10.22 -41.38
N LEU A 37 13.71 11.15 -41.33
CA LEU A 37 12.36 11.28 -41.94
C LEU A 37 11.46 10.07 -42.36
N LEU A 38 11.83 8.80 -42.14
CA LEU A 38 10.99 7.63 -42.48
C LEU A 38 10.14 7.11 -41.31
N ARG A 39 10.28 7.73 -40.14
CA ARG A 39 9.73 7.22 -38.88
C ARG A 39 8.20 7.27 -38.84
N LEU A 40 7.56 8.29 -39.41
CA LEU A 40 6.13 8.49 -39.24
C LEU A 40 5.27 7.53 -40.10
N PRO A 41 5.47 7.40 -41.43
CA PRO A 41 4.62 6.54 -42.25
C PRO A 41 4.87 5.05 -42.00
N PHE A 42 6.12 4.69 -41.66
CA PHE A 42 6.50 3.30 -41.43
C PHE A 42 6.05 2.79 -40.06
N ILE A 43 6.13 3.62 -39.00
CA ILE A 43 5.61 3.23 -37.68
C ILE A 43 4.10 3.03 -37.73
N GLN A 44 3.36 3.92 -38.40
CA GLN A 44 1.90 3.78 -38.52
C GLN A 44 1.54 2.45 -39.20
N LYS A 45 2.16 2.14 -40.34
CA LYS A 45 1.92 0.86 -41.05
C LYS A 45 2.33 -0.38 -40.27
N VAL A 46 3.34 -0.27 -39.39
CA VAL A 46 3.78 -1.36 -38.52
C VAL A 46 2.81 -1.56 -37.36
N LEU A 47 2.26 -0.49 -36.77
CA LEU A 47 1.23 -0.55 -35.73
C LEU A 47 -0.09 -1.16 -36.22
N GLU A 48 -0.41 -0.96 -37.51
CA GLU A 48 -1.57 -1.57 -38.17
C GLU A 48 -1.37 -3.07 -38.51
N GLN A 49 -0.18 -3.64 -38.30
CA GLN A 49 0.05 -5.05 -38.61
C GLN A 49 -0.66 -5.97 -37.60
N PRO A 50 -1.27 -7.08 -38.06
CA PRO A 50 -2.05 -8.00 -37.21
C PRO A 50 -1.23 -8.73 -36.13
N PHE A 51 0.11 -8.68 -36.20
CA PHE A 51 0.99 -9.19 -35.15
C PHE A 51 1.32 -8.15 -34.06
N LEU A 52 1.03 -6.88 -34.32
CA LEU A 52 1.32 -5.76 -33.42
C LEU A 52 0.05 -5.14 -32.82
N THR A 53 -1.13 -5.44 -33.36
CA THR A 53 -2.42 -4.99 -32.82
C THR A 53 -2.58 -5.47 -31.37
N THR A 54 -2.63 -4.52 -30.44
CA THR A 54 -2.80 -4.78 -28.99
C THR A 54 -4.26 -4.88 -28.58
N ASP A 55 -5.21 -4.62 -29.47
CA ASP A 55 -6.64 -4.51 -29.13
C ASP A 55 -7.20 -5.76 -28.44
N LEU A 56 -6.78 -6.95 -28.89
CA LEU A 56 -7.17 -8.21 -28.27
C LEU A 56 -6.56 -8.38 -26.86
N ILE A 57 -5.33 -7.92 -26.66
CA ILE A 57 -4.65 -7.96 -25.36
C ILE A 57 -5.32 -6.96 -24.42
N SER A 58 -5.61 -5.75 -24.88
CA SER A 58 -6.33 -4.73 -24.11
C SER A 58 -7.74 -5.20 -23.71
N LYS A 59 -8.43 -5.90 -24.59
CA LYS A 59 -9.73 -6.51 -24.28
C LYS A 59 -9.61 -7.60 -23.21
N LEU A 60 -8.63 -8.49 -23.35
CA LEU A 60 -8.36 -9.54 -22.36
C LEU A 60 -8.01 -8.95 -20.98
N VAL A 61 -7.17 -7.92 -20.94
CA VAL A 61 -6.80 -7.23 -19.69
C VAL A 61 -8.03 -6.63 -19.02
N LYS A 62 -8.91 -5.96 -19.78
CA LYS A 62 -10.16 -5.41 -19.23
C LYS A 62 -11.11 -6.48 -18.70
N GLU A 63 -11.22 -7.62 -19.39
CA GLU A 63 -12.03 -8.76 -18.92
C GLU A 63 -11.49 -9.33 -17.61
N CYS A 64 -10.16 -9.41 -17.46
CA CYS A 64 -9.51 -9.80 -16.21
C CYS A 64 -9.74 -8.78 -15.09
N GLU A 65 -9.57 -7.49 -15.36
CA GLU A 65 -9.81 -6.41 -14.39
C GLU A 65 -11.26 -6.46 -13.86
N THR A 66 -12.23 -6.58 -14.78
CA THR A 66 -13.66 -6.69 -14.41
C THR A 66 -13.94 -7.94 -13.58
N THR A 67 -13.28 -9.06 -13.88
CA THR A 67 -13.42 -10.30 -13.11
C THR A 67 -12.82 -10.16 -11.71
N ILE A 68 -11.67 -9.48 -11.59
CA ILE A 68 -11.03 -9.21 -10.29
C ILE A 68 -11.94 -8.32 -9.44
N GLU A 69 -12.51 -7.25 -10.01
CA GLU A 69 -13.46 -6.37 -9.31
C GLU A 69 -14.72 -7.11 -8.86
N ALA A 70 -15.22 -8.07 -9.65
CA ALA A 70 -16.40 -8.85 -9.31
C ALA A 70 -16.14 -9.90 -8.21
N VAL A 71 -14.93 -10.47 -8.15
CA VAL A 71 -14.55 -11.47 -7.15
C VAL A 71 -14.05 -10.83 -5.85
N PHE A 72 -13.48 -9.63 -5.93
CA PHE A 72 -12.99 -8.84 -4.80
C PHE A 72 -13.65 -7.45 -4.82
N PRO A 73 -14.94 -7.34 -4.42
CA PRO A 73 -15.60 -6.05 -4.36
C PRO A 73 -14.87 -5.13 -3.38
N ALA A 74 -14.58 -3.89 -3.79
CA ALA A 74 -13.82 -2.88 -3.05
C ALA A 74 -14.47 -2.40 -1.73
N GLU A 75 -15.49 -3.10 -1.22
CA GLU A 75 -16.16 -2.81 0.05
C GLU A 75 -15.26 -3.07 1.27
N GLU A 76 -14.24 -3.92 1.12
CA GLU A 76 -13.33 -4.26 2.23
C GLU A 76 -12.38 -3.12 2.63
N ASP A 77 -12.09 -2.17 1.74
CA ASP A 77 -11.12 -1.11 2.04
C ASP A 77 -11.73 -0.03 2.96
N ALA A 78 -13.04 0.22 2.87
CA ALA A 78 -13.73 1.17 3.74
C ALA A 78 -13.94 0.64 5.16
N GLU A 79 -14.23 -0.65 5.31
CA GLU A 79 -14.38 -1.33 6.61
C GLU A 79 -13.00 -1.50 7.29
N ARG A 80 -11.97 -1.96 6.55
CA ARG A 80 -10.60 -2.07 7.08
C ARG A 80 -10.01 -0.72 7.49
N GLU A 81 -10.30 0.35 6.76
CA GLU A 81 -9.83 1.69 7.12
C GLU A 81 -10.56 2.22 8.37
N LYS A 82 -11.83 1.89 8.58
CA LYS A 82 -12.57 2.21 9.81
C LYS A 82 -12.05 1.41 11.00
N GLU A 83 -11.90 0.09 10.86
CA GLU A 83 -11.37 -0.77 11.93
C GLU A 83 -9.93 -0.40 12.29
N ALA A 84 -9.09 -0.06 11.31
CA ALA A 84 -7.73 0.42 11.57
C ALA A 84 -7.74 1.77 12.29
N LYS A 85 -8.60 2.73 11.88
CA LYS A 85 -8.75 4.02 12.57
C LYS A 85 -9.26 3.82 14.00
N GLU A 86 -10.23 2.94 14.20
CA GLU A 86 -10.82 2.64 15.50
C GLU A 86 -9.82 1.92 16.42
N ALA A 87 -9.08 0.93 15.92
CA ALA A 87 -7.99 0.28 16.64
C ALA A 87 -6.85 1.25 17.00
N ILE A 88 -6.50 2.19 16.11
CA ILE A 88 -5.52 3.24 16.40
C ILE A 88 -6.04 4.19 17.49
N THR A 89 -7.33 4.57 17.46
CA THR A 89 -7.91 5.42 18.52
C THR A 89 -7.95 4.70 19.87
N VAL A 90 -8.38 3.44 19.91
CA VAL A 90 -8.46 2.62 21.14
C VAL A 90 -7.06 2.34 21.72
N ALA A 91 -6.08 2.02 20.87
CA ALA A 91 -4.69 1.85 21.30
C ALA A 91 -4.09 3.18 21.81
N GLY A 92 -4.39 4.29 21.14
CA GLY A 92 -3.97 5.63 21.56
C GLY A 92 -4.55 6.03 22.93
N GLU A 93 -5.83 5.74 23.17
CA GLU A 93 -6.48 5.94 24.47
C GLU A 93 -5.88 5.05 25.57
N GLY A 94 -5.61 3.77 25.26
CA GLY A 94 -4.96 2.84 26.18
C GLY A 94 -3.56 3.29 26.59
N ILE A 95 -2.74 3.74 25.63
CA ILE A 95 -1.40 4.27 25.88
C ILE A 95 -1.48 5.53 26.74
N PHE A 96 -2.36 6.48 26.40
CA PHE A 96 -2.55 7.71 27.19
C PHE A 96 -2.95 7.41 28.63
N ARG A 97 -3.93 6.51 28.84
CA ARG A 97 -4.35 6.09 30.19
C ARG A 97 -3.22 5.41 30.97
N ASN A 98 -2.44 4.55 30.32
CA ASN A 98 -1.30 3.88 30.96
C ASN A 98 -0.21 4.90 31.34
N THR A 99 0.10 5.86 30.46
CA THR A 99 1.06 6.93 30.77
C THR A 99 0.58 7.79 31.94
N VAL A 100 -0.70 8.17 32.00
CA VAL A 100 -1.26 8.91 33.14
C VAL A 100 -1.17 8.10 34.43
N ALA A 101 -1.53 6.81 34.41
CA ALA A 101 -1.42 5.93 35.57
C ALA A 101 0.03 5.75 36.05
N ALA A 102 0.99 5.61 35.12
CA ALA A 102 2.41 5.53 35.45
C ALA A 102 2.93 6.83 36.09
N LEU A 103 2.51 7.99 35.59
CA LEU A 103 2.90 9.28 36.18
C LEU A 103 2.32 9.47 37.58
N LEU A 104 1.07 9.08 37.80
CA LEU A 104 0.43 9.15 39.13
C LEU A 104 1.09 8.21 40.13
N THR A 105 1.41 6.98 39.73
CA THR A 105 2.13 6.03 40.59
C THR A 105 3.54 6.52 40.93
N MET A 106 4.28 7.10 39.97
CA MET A 106 5.57 7.73 40.25
C MET A 106 5.46 8.93 41.21
N GLN A 107 4.37 9.69 41.15
CA GLN A 107 4.12 10.78 42.09
C GLN A 107 3.81 10.26 43.50
N GLU A 108 3.02 9.19 43.63
CA GLU A 108 2.67 8.61 44.93
C GLU A 108 3.89 7.98 45.61
N ILE A 109 4.71 7.23 44.85
CA ILE A 109 5.97 6.66 45.35
C ILE A 109 6.90 7.77 45.86
N ARG A 110 6.90 8.95 45.23
CA ARG A 110 7.69 10.10 45.66
C ARG A 110 7.10 10.84 46.87
N ARG A 111 5.78 10.77 47.11
CA ARG A 111 5.11 11.37 48.28
C ARG A 111 5.28 10.57 49.57
N GLY A 112 5.55 9.27 49.47
CA GLY A 112 5.59 8.36 50.62
C GLY A 112 6.76 8.48 51.59
N SER A 113 7.69 9.43 51.41
CA SER A 113 8.82 9.63 52.33
C SER A 113 8.74 10.97 53.05
N SER A 114 8.55 10.94 54.37
CA SER A 114 8.58 12.16 55.22
C SER A 114 10.00 12.65 55.52
N THR A 115 11.04 11.94 55.08
CA THR A 115 12.44 12.33 55.25
C THR A 115 13.14 12.34 53.89
N GLU A 116 13.47 13.52 53.40
CA GLU A 116 14.32 13.72 52.22
C GLU A 116 15.76 13.31 52.59
N THR A 117 16.23 12.19 52.04
CA THR A 117 17.62 11.70 52.18
C THR A 117 18.33 11.88 50.85
N LEU A 118 19.66 11.88 50.81
CA LEU A 118 20.45 12.06 49.57
C LEU A 118 20.14 11.03 48.45
N LEU A 119 19.43 9.94 48.78
CA LEU A 119 18.96 8.90 47.86
C LEU A 119 17.48 9.07 47.45
N SER A 120 16.79 10.12 47.90
CA SER A 120 15.41 10.39 47.47
C SER A 120 15.37 10.76 45.99
N LEU A 121 14.32 10.32 45.32
CA LEU A 121 14.09 10.72 43.94
C LEU A 121 13.68 12.21 43.91
N PRO A 122 14.20 13.03 42.99
CA PRO A 122 13.87 14.45 42.93
C PRO A 122 12.35 14.67 42.70
N PRO A 123 11.76 15.79 43.16
CA PRO A 123 10.33 16.04 42.99
C PRO A 123 9.95 16.14 41.50
N LEU A 124 8.82 15.54 41.12
CA LEU A 124 8.26 15.68 39.77
C LEU A 124 7.35 16.92 39.71
N ASN A 125 7.78 17.96 38.99
CA ASN A 125 6.97 19.16 38.73
C ASN A 125 6.06 18.95 37.50
N LEU A 126 4.90 18.32 37.67
CA LEU A 126 3.85 18.33 36.64
C LEU A 126 3.06 19.65 36.70
N ARG A 127 3.64 20.73 36.17
CA ARG A 127 2.86 21.94 35.85
C ARG A 127 2.21 21.76 34.49
N ASP A 128 1.01 21.15 34.49
CA ASP A 128 -0.13 21.48 33.61
C ASP A 128 -1.30 20.52 33.88
N SER A 129 -2.08 20.88 34.90
CA SER A 129 -3.11 20.06 35.57
C SER A 129 -4.44 19.90 34.80
N LYS A 130 -4.56 20.47 33.59
CA LYS A 130 -5.84 20.42 32.85
C LYS A 130 -6.18 19.03 32.30
N LEU A 131 -5.17 18.26 31.86
CA LEU A 131 -5.36 16.91 31.33
C LEU A 131 -5.58 15.85 32.43
N ILE A 132 -5.03 16.09 33.63
CA ILE A 132 -5.16 15.19 34.78
C ILE A 132 -6.55 15.32 35.40
N HIS A 133 -7.09 16.54 35.51
CA HIS A 133 -8.43 16.78 36.06
C HIS A 133 -9.55 16.17 35.21
N SER A 134 -9.41 16.15 33.88
CA SER A 134 -10.39 15.51 32.99
C SER A 134 -10.51 14.00 33.20
N VAL A 135 -9.43 13.32 33.58
CA VAL A 135 -9.42 11.87 33.86
C VAL A 135 -9.99 11.58 35.26
N LEU A 136 -9.76 12.47 36.24
CA LEU A 136 -10.35 12.34 37.60
C LEU A 136 -11.87 12.46 37.61
N LEU A 137 -12.47 13.26 36.71
CA LEU A 137 -13.93 13.37 36.59
C LEU A 137 -14.59 12.15 35.92
N SER A 138 -13.83 11.30 35.21
CA SER A 138 -14.39 10.15 34.50
C SER A 138 -14.37 8.84 35.29
N SER A 139 -13.81 8.83 36.51
CA SER A 139 -13.81 7.63 37.36
C SER A 139 -14.60 7.86 38.65
N PRO A 140 -15.83 7.35 38.77
CA PRO A 140 -16.49 7.22 40.06
C PRO A 140 -15.95 5.94 40.70
N ILE A 141 -14.81 6.02 41.36
CA ILE A 141 -14.36 4.95 42.24
C ILE A 141 -14.34 5.53 43.65
N SER A 142 -15.45 5.35 44.36
CA SER A 142 -15.52 5.48 45.81
C SER A 142 -14.56 4.46 46.42
N ILE A 143 -13.52 4.93 47.10
CA ILE A 143 -12.71 4.09 47.96
C ILE A 143 -13.12 4.46 49.39
N LEU A 144 -13.74 3.49 50.07
CA LEU A 144 -14.03 3.48 51.49
C LEU A 144 -12.72 3.32 52.28
#